data_AF-A0A1Z4VMV9-F1
#
_entry.id   AF-A0A1Z4VMV9-F1
#
_cell.length_a   1.000
_cell.length_b   1.000
_cell.length_c   1.000
_cell.angle_alpha   90.00
_cell.angle_beta   90.00
_cell.angle_gamma   90.00
#
_symmetry.space_group_name_H-M   'P 1'
#
loop_
_entity.id
_entity.type
_entity.pdbx_description
1 polymer ?
#
loop_
_entity_poly.entity_id
_entity_poly.type
_entity_poly.pdbx_seq_one_letter_code
_entity_poly.pdbx_strand_id
1 'polypeptide(L)'
;MTAPKFAIRCLTLVNRAVAPDPVWNHTLMQITLNGEAREIAEDLTAAQLIEELGLSGQRLAVEVNREILPRSEFADHRFQPDDRVEIVRAIGGG
;
A
#
# COMPACT_ATOMS: atom_id res chain seq x y z
N MET A 1 -9.39 1.55 -19.41
CA MET A 1 -9.66 0.18 -18.92
C MET A 1 -8.44 -0.23 -18.12
N THR A 2 -8.39 0.15 -16.84
CA THR A 2 -7.24 -0.10 -15.96
C THR A 2 -7.61 -1.28 -15.07
N ALA A 3 -6.96 -2.41 -15.26
CA ALA A 3 -7.11 -3.54 -14.34
C ALA A 3 -6.55 -3.15 -12.97
N PRO A 4 -7.20 -3.51 -11.84
CA PRO A 4 -6.61 -3.30 -10.53
C PRO A 4 -5.33 -4.13 -10.41
N LYS A 5 -4.20 -3.47 -10.11
CA LYS A 5 -2.86 -4.08 -10.08
C LYS A 5 -2.63 -5.04 -8.91
N PHE A 6 -3.52 -5.08 -7.93
CA PHE A 6 -3.39 -5.94 -6.75
C PHE A 6 -4.55 -6.91 -6.70
N ALA A 7 -4.40 -8.03 -7.40
CA ALA A 7 -5.24 -9.20 -7.17
C ALA A 7 -4.91 -9.73 -5.78
N ILE A 8 -5.71 -9.32 -4.79
CA ILE A 8 -5.79 -9.98 -3.49
C ILE A 8 -5.97 -11.47 -3.77
N ARG A 9 -4.99 -12.27 -3.34
CA ARG A 9 -4.95 -13.72 -3.54
C ARG A 9 -6.09 -14.35 -2.74
N CYS A 10 -7.28 -14.42 -3.34
CA CYS A 10 -8.41 -15.13 -2.78
C CYS A 10 -8.12 -16.64 -2.83
N LEU A 11 -7.61 -17.18 -1.73
CA LEU A 11 -7.42 -18.62 -1.54
C LEU A 11 -8.80 -19.28 -1.36
N THR A 12 -9.55 -19.45 -2.44
CA THR A 12 -10.70 -20.37 -2.46
C THR A 12 -10.36 -21.56 -3.34
N LEU A 13 -10.19 -22.71 -2.70
CA LEU A 13 -9.95 -24.01 -3.31
C LEU A 13 -11.06 -24.36 -4.32
N VAL A 14 -10.76 -24.30 -5.61
CA VAL A 14 -11.44 -25.15 -6.60
C VAL A 14 -10.47 -25.56 -7.69
N ASN A 15 -10.32 -26.87 -7.78
CA ASN A 15 -9.42 -27.61 -8.65
C ASN A 15 -9.73 -27.36 -10.14
N ARG A 16 -8.94 -26.51 -10.82
CA ARG A 16 -8.89 -26.46 -12.30
C ARG A 16 -7.63 -25.73 -12.77
N ALA A 17 -6.75 -26.46 -13.45
CA ALA A 17 -5.63 -25.98 -14.28
C ALA A 17 -4.96 -24.67 -13.83
N VAL A 18 -3.91 -24.79 -13.03
CA VAL A 18 -2.95 -23.71 -12.77
C VAL A 18 -2.26 -23.38 -14.09
N ALA A 19 -2.66 -22.30 -14.76
CA ALA A 19 -1.80 -21.62 -15.73
C ALA A 19 -0.49 -21.26 -15.00
N PRO A 20 0.69 -21.30 -15.65
CA PRO A 20 1.92 -20.91 -14.96
C PRO A 20 1.70 -19.51 -14.38
N ASP A 21 1.73 -19.41 -13.06
CA ASP A 21 1.61 -18.14 -12.36
C ASP A 21 2.60 -17.17 -13.04
N PRO A 22 2.20 -15.94 -13.42
CA PRO A 22 3.19 -14.96 -13.79
C PRO A 22 4.11 -14.85 -12.58
N VAL A 23 5.40 -15.10 -12.76
CA VAL A 23 6.38 -15.02 -11.68
C VAL A 23 6.53 -13.53 -11.36
N TRP A 24 5.58 -12.98 -10.60
CA TRP A 24 5.64 -11.64 -10.06
C TRP A 24 6.70 -11.69 -8.97
N ASN A 25 7.95 -11.35 -9.30
CA ASN A 25 9.05 -11.24 -8.34
C ASN A 25 8.87 -10.01 -7.41
N HIS A 26 7.66 -9.72 -6.95
CA HIS A 26 7.46 -8.76 -5.86
C HIS A 26 7.54 -9.53 -4.56
N THR A 27 8.64 -9.36 -3.85
CA THR A 27 8.72 -9.74 -2.45
C THR A 27 7.68 -8.91 -1.69
N LEU A 28 6.90 -9.58 -0.83
CA LEU A 28 5.93 -8.94 0.04
C LEU A 28 6.55 -8.68 1.40
N MET A 29 6.19 -7.56 2.02
CA MET A 29 6.51 -7.25 3.39
C MET A 29 5.25 -6.85 4.17
N GLN A 30 5.32 -6.99 5.48
CA GLN A 30 4.23 -6.65 6.40
C GLN A 30 4.48 -5.28 7.00
N ILE A 31 3.44 -4.43 7.01
CA ILE A 31 3.38 -3.16 7.72
C ILE A 31 2.13 -3.12 8.60
N THR A 32 2.10 -2.22 9.58
CA THR A 32 0.87 -1.87 10.30
C THR A 32 0.27 -0.60 9.71
N LEU A 33 -0.86 -0.69 9.02
CA LEU A 33 -1.55 0.45 8.43
C LEU A 33 -2.81 0.77 9.24
N ASN A 34 -2.90 1.97 9.82
CA ASN A 34 -4.01 2.42 10.65
C ASN A 34 -4.38 1.43 11.77
N GLY A 35 -3.37 0.83 12.39
CA GLY A 35 -3.53 -0.21 13.40
C GLY A 35 -3.79 -1.64 12.91
N GLU A 36 -3.94 -1.87 11.60
CA GLU A 36 -4.17 -3.20 11.02
C GLU A 36 -2.96 -3.73 10.25
N ALA A 37 -2.61 -5.01 10.43
CA ALA A 37 -1.53 -5.64 9.67
C ALA A 37 -1.90 -5.76 8.19
N ARG A 38 -0.96 -5.40 7.31
CA ARG A 38 -1.16 -5.41 5.85
C ARG A 38 0.12 -5.83 5.13
N GLU A 39 -0.05 -6.69 4.13
CA GLU A 39 1.00 -7.02 3.16
C GLU A 39 1.02 -6.01 2.01
N ILE A 40 2.21 -5.52 1.70
CA ILE A 40 2.49 -4.65 0.56
C ILE A 40 3.75 -5.13 -0.18
N ALA A 41 3.92 -4.71 -1.43
CA ALA A 41 5.15 -4.99 -2.17
C ALA A 41 6.34 -4.19 -1.60
N GLU A 42 7.54 -4.76 -1.58
CA GLU A 42 8.76 -4.10 -1.07
C GLU A 42 9.13 -2.82 -1.83
N ASP A 43 8.77 -2.72 -3.10
CA ASP A 43 9.03 -1.55 -3.94
C ASP A 43 7.88 -0.53 -3.93
N LEU A 44 6.84 -0.76 -3.12
CA LEU A 44 5.68 0.10 -3.04
C LEU A 44 6.03 1.43 -2.34
N THR A 45 5.68 2.52 -3.00
CA THR A 45 5.84 3.88 -2.47
C THR A 45 4.59 4.33 -1.72
N ALA A 46 4.71 5.33 -0.85
CA ALA A 46 3.56 5.90 -0.16
C ALA A 46 2.49 6.43 -1.12
N ALA A 47 2.88 7.04 -2.25
CA ALA A 47 1.95 7.50 -3.28
C ALA A 47 1.15 6.35 -3.92
N GLN A 48 1.81 5.25 -4.24
CA GLN A 48 1.16 4.06 -4.82
C GLN A 48 0.23 3.39 -3.79
N LEU A 49 0.65 3.30 -2.52
CA LEU A 49 -0.22 2.81 -1.45
C LEU A 49 -1.50 3.65 -1.34
N ILE A 50 -1.39 4.99 -1.37
CA ILE A 50 -2.55 5.90 -1.36
C ILE A 50 -3.47 5.64 -2.57
N GLU A 51 -2.88 5.39 -3.75
CA GLU A 51 -3.63 5.08 -4.97
C GLU A 51 -4.38 3.75 -4.87
N GLU A 52 -3.73 2.70 -4.38
CA GLU A 52 -4.35 1.39 -4.16
C GLU A 52 -5.49 1.42 -3.15
N LEU A 53 -5.37 2.26 -2.12
CA LEU A 53 -6.42 2.48 -1.14
C LEU A 53 -7.57 3.33 -1.70
N GLY A 54 -7.48 3.83 -2.93
CA GLY A 54 -8.48 4.71 -3.55
C GLY A 54 -8.55 6.09 -2.89
N LEU A 55 -7.47 6.51 -2.22
CA LEU A 55 -7.40 7.76 -1.47
C LEU A 55 -6.73 8.90 -2.25
N SER A 56 -6.34 8.65 -3.50
CA SER A 56 -5.77 9.65 -4.41
C SER A 56 -6.60 10.92 -4.51
N GLY A 57 -5.92 12.06 -4.62
CA GLY A 57 -6.55 13.37 -4.74
C GLY A 57 -7.13 13.94 -3.44
N GLN A 58 -7.11 13.19 -2.34
CA GLN A 58 -7.57 13.67 -1.04
C GLN A 58 -6.48 14.45 -0.31
N ARG A 59 -6.91 15.34 0.59
CA ARG A 59 -6.03 16.00 1.57
C ARG A 59 -5.76 15.02 2.71
N LEU A 60 -4.62 14.35 2.64
CA LEU A 60 -4.18 13.34 3.59
C LEU A 60 -2.89 13.80 4.27
N ALA A 61 -2.73 13.41 5.52
CA ALA A 61 -1.45 13.36 6.21
C ALA A 61 -1.06 11.89 6.36
N VAL A 62 0.21 11.58 6.06
CA VAL A 62 0.80 10.26 6.25
C VAL A 62 1.85 10.38 7.33
N GLU A 63 1.76 9.52 8.33
CA GLU A 63 2.74 9.37 9.39
C GLU A 63 3.37 7.98 9.26
N VAL A 64 4.69 7.89 9.32
CA VAL A 64 5.45 6.64 9.33
C VAL A 64 6.28 6.62 10.61
N ASN A 65 6.08 5.62 11.46
CA ASN A 65 6.79 5.45 12.73
C ASN A 65 6.78 6.69 13.64
N ARG A 66 5.65 7.42 13.70
CA ARG A 66 5.47 8.69 14.45
C ARG A 66 6.18 9.90 13.85
N GLU A 67 6.62 9.80 12.60
CA GLU A 67 7.19 10.90 11.83
C GLU A 67 6.27 11.26 10.67
N ILE A 68 5.93 12.55 10.52
CA ILE A 68 5.09 13.03 9.43
C ILE A 68 5.90 12.98 8.13
N LEU A 69 5.41 12.20 7.17
CA LEU A 69 5.97 12.14 5.83
C LEU A 69 5.48 13.35 5.01
N PRO A 70 6.39 14.22 4.51
CA PRO A 70 5.98 15.34 3.65
C PRO A 70 5.38 14.84 2.34
N ARG A 71 4.34 15.53 1.83
CA ARG A 71 3.65 15.14 0.59
C ARG A 71 4.58 15.09 -0.63
N SER A 72 5.63 15.93 -0.66
CA SER A 72 6.65 15.92 -1.71
C SER A 72 7.44 14.61 -1.77
N GLU A 73 7.51 13.87 -0.67
CA GLU A 73 8.29 12.64 -0.56
C GLU A 73 7.45 11.38 -0.82
N PHE A 74 6.13 11.51 -0.99
CA PHE A 74 5.24 10.35 -1.16
C PHE A 74 5.62 9.47 -2.36
N ALA A 75 6.12 10.08 -3.44
CA ALA A 75 6.51 9.36 -4.65
C ALA A 75 7.80 8.56 -4.51
N ASP A 76 8.66 8.92 -3.56
CA ASP A 76 10.00 8.34 -3.40
C ASP A 76 10.14 7.53 -2.11
N HIS A 77 9.28 7.77 -1.12
CA HIS A 77 9.31 7.09 0.16
C HIS A 77 8.84 5.64 0.02
N ARG A 78 9.75 4.71 0.34
CA ARG A 78 9.48 3.27 0.44
C ARG A 78 9.43 2.85 1.89
N PHE A 79 8.51 1.97 2.20
CA PHE A 79 8.35 1.42 3.54
C PHE A 79 9.43 0.39 3.85
N GLN A 80 9.60 0.10 5.13
CA GLN A 80 10.37 -1.01 5.66
C GLN A 80 9.43 -2.03 6.31
N PRO A 81 9.88 -3.30 6.46
CA PRO A 81 9.14 -4.28 7.25
C PRO A 81 8.85 -3.76 8.66
N ASP A 82 7.66 -4.06 9.16
CA ASP A 82 7.15 -3.67 10.49
C ASP A 82 6.91 -2.16 10.70
N ASP A 83 6.98 -1.35 9.63
CA ASP A 83 6.63 0.07 9.69
C ASP A 83 5.19 0.28 10.18
N ARG A 84 5.02 1.29 11.03
CA ARG A 84 3.71 1.75 11.50
C ARG A 84 3.29 2.97 10.71
N VAL A 85 2.30 2.80 9.86
CA VAL A 85 1.80 3.81 8.94
C VAL A 85 0.41 4.25 9.38
N GLU A 86 0.22 5.55 9.61
CA GLU A 86 -1.09 6.15 9.86
C GLU A 86 -1.43 7.10 8.71
N ILE A 87 -2.60 6.92 8.10
CA ILE A 87 -3.12 7.76 7.02
C ILE A 87 -4.43 8.37 7.49
N VAL A 88 -4.38 9.67 7.76
CA VAL A 88 -5.53 10.43 8.24
C VAL A 88 -5.91 11.53 7.27
N ARG A 89 -7.19 11.89 7.23
CA ARG A 89 -7.62 13.09 6.51
C ARG A 89 -7.06 14.31 7.23
N ALA A 90 -6.34 15.16 6.51
CA ALA A 90 -5.79 16.38 7.09
C ALA A 90 -6.94 17.36 7.38
N ILE A 91 -7.13 17.69 8.66
CA ILE A 91 -8.10 18.70 9.11
C ILE A 91 -7.31 20.00 9.34
N GLY A 92 -6.93 20.68 8.25
CA GLY A 92 -6.14 21.92 8.30
C GLY A 92 -6.72 22.97 7.36
N GLY A 93 -7.24 24.05 7.95
CA GLY A 93 -7.72 25.26 7.27
C GLY A 93 -6.60 26.07 6.62
N GLY A 94 -7.01 27.06 5.83
CA GLY A 94 -6.17 27.87 4.93
C GLY A 94 -4.94 28.51 5.54
#